data_AF-A0A0C1KW66-F1
#
_entry.id   AF-A0A0C1KW66-F1
#
_cell.length_a   1.000
_cell.length_b   1.000
_cell.length_c   1.000
_cell.angle_alpha   90.00
_cell.angle_beta   90.00
_cell.angle_gamma   90.00
#
_symmetry.space_group_name_H-M   'P 1'
#
loop_
_entity.id
_entity.type
_entity.pdbx_description
1 polymer ?
#
loop_
_entity_poly.entity_id
_entity_poly.type
_entity_poly.pdbx_seq_one_letter_code
_entity_poly.pdbx_strand_id
1 'polypeptide(L)'
;MHIESSQVASVTLDFDFPYWTGTSSIPKYPALANGTFRYKDDALEFTNRSPWTADFDWTLILDGMYLEQRGGDSLLFTKSYGNGWVDVYKLKKVK
;
A
#
# COMPACT_ATOMS: atom_id res chain seq x y z
N MET A 1 22.85 9.11 -16.30
CA MET A 1 22.26 8.26 -15.24
C MET A 1 21.14 9.07 -14.60
N HIS A 2 19.88 8.84 -14.99
CA HIS A 2 18.74 9.44 -14.29
C HIS A 2 18.57 8.63 -13.00
N ILE A 3 18.81 9.27 -11.86
CA ILE A 3 18.39 8.74 -10.57
C ILE A 3 16.90 9.06 -10.51
N GLU A 4 16.04 8.07 -10.75
CA GLU A 4 14.63 8.14 -10.36
C GLU A 4 14.62 8.51 -8.87
N SER A 5 14.07 9.67 -8.51
CA SER A 5 14.00 10.08 -7.12
C SER A 5 13.06 9.10 -6.40
N SER A 6 13.56 8.41 -5.38
CA SER A 6 12.70 7.63 -4.47
C SER A 6 11.75 8.61 -3.78
N GLN A 7 10.52 8.72 -4.28
CA GLN A 7 9.49 9.52 -3.63
C GLN A 7 9.02 8.79 -2.36
N VAL A 8 8.74 9.55 -1.31
CA VAL A 8 8.25 9.03 -0.03
C VAL A 8 7.07 9.90 0.38
N ALA A 9 5.95 9.27 0.70
CA ALA A 9 4.76 9.93 1.24
C ALA A 9 4.45 9.41 2.63
N SER A 10 3.97 10.29 3.49
CA SER A 10 3.34 9.90 4.74
C SER A 10 1.96 9.34 4.44
N VAL A 11 1.64 8.18 5.00
CA VAL A 11 0.36 7.52 4.80
C VAL A 11 -0.29 7.17 6.13
N THR A 12 -1.62 7.18 6.14
CA THR A 12 -2.43 6.60 7.22
C THR A 12 -3.29 5.52 6.61
N LEU A 13 -3.34 4.36 7.26
CA LEU A 13 -4.20 3.23 6.90
C LEU A 13 -4.99 2.81 8.12
N ASP A 14 -6.31 2.84 8.00
CA ASP A 14 -7.24 2.33 9.00
C ASP A 14 -7.76 0.98 8.53
N PHE A 15 -7.65 -0.01 9.41
CA PHE A 15 -8.07 -1.39 9.14
C PHE A 15 -9.23 -1.75 10.05
N ASP A 16 -10.37 -2.10 9.46
CA ASP A 16 -11.56 -2.62 10.14
C ASP A 16 -12.11 -3.80 9.35
N PHE A 17 -11.72 -5.02 9.73
CA PHE A 17 -11.91 -6.21 8.92
C PHE A 17 -13.37 -6.38 8.42
N PRO A 18 -13.62 -6.57 7.11
CA PRO A 18 -12.66 -6.78 6.02
C PRO A 18 -12.23 -5.50 5.28
N TYR A 19 -12.58 -4.32 5.76
CA TYR A 19 -12.42 -3.05 5.09
C TYR A 19 -11.13 -2.31 5.48
N TRP A 20 -10.61 -1.53 4.55
CA TRP A 20 -9.57 -0.56 4.85
C TRP A 20 -9.89 0.79 4.22
N THR A 21 -9.43 1.85 4.87
CA THR A 21 -9.36 3.20 4.30
C THR A 21 -7.92 3.70 4.38
N GLY A 22 -7.55 4.58 3.46
CA GLY A 22 -6.21 5.12 3.43
C GLY A 22 -6.14 6.53 2.90
N THR A 23 -5.16 7.28 3.40
CA THR A 23 -4.84 8.62 2.94
C THR A 23 -3.34 8.73 2.72
N SER A 24 -2.94 9.59 1.79
CA SER A 24 -1.54 9.93 1.53
C SER A 24 -1.35 11.44 1.60
N SER A 25 -0.18 11.87 2.06
CA SER A 25 0.25 13.27 2.00
C SER A 25 0.51 13.77 0.58
N ILE A 26 0.69 12.85 -0.40
CA ILE A 26 0.88 13.19 -1.81
C ILE A 26 -0.30 12.63 -2.61
N PRO A 27 -1.03 13.47 -3.36
CA PRO A 27 -2.14 13.01 -4.18
C PRO A 27 -1.71 11.89 -5.14
N LYS A 28 -2.46 10.77 -5.13
CA LYS A 28 -2.23 9.60 -5.99
C LYS A 28 -0.83 8.95 -5.82
N TYR A 29 -0.12 9.21 -4.71
CA TYR A 29 1.20 8.60 -4.42
C TYR A 29 1.38 8.27 -2.93
N PRO A 30 1.28 6.99 -2.51
CA PRO A 30 0.53 5.95 -3.21
C PRO A 30 -0.95 6.33 -3.32
N ALA A 31 -1.63 5.77 -4.33
CA ALA A 31 -3.06 5.97 -4.55
C ALA A 31 -3.86 5.16 -3.52
N LEU A 32 -4.10 5.80 -2.37
CA LEU A 32 -4.89 5.28 -1.27
C LEU A 32 -6.28 5.91 -1.26
N ALA A 33 -7.28 5.10 -0.95
CA ALA A 33 -8.65 5.57 -0.73
C ALA A 33 -9.40 4.58 0.15
N ASN A 34 -10.00 3.54 -0.44
CA ASN A 34 -10.68 2.49 0.32
C ASN A 34 -10.73 1.17 -0.46
N GLY A 35 -10.98 0.10 0.27
CA GLY A 35 -11.13 -1.23 -0.31
C GLY A 35 -11.43 -2.30 0.72
N THR A 36 -11.15 -3.54 0.33
CA THR A 36 -11.12 -4.68 1.26
C THR A 36 -9.75 -5.30 1.35
N PHE A 37 -9.49 -5.97 2.46
CA PHE A 37 -8.29 -6.76 2.66
C PHE A 37 -8.64 -8.10 3.29
N ARG A 38 -7.81 -9.12 3.04
CA ARG A 38 -7.88 -10.41 3.72
C ARG A 38 -6.51 -11.06 3.81
N TYR A 39 -6.36 -11.99 4.74
CA TYR A 39 -5.25 -12.92 4.70
C TYR A 39 -5.54 -14.02 3.69
N LYS A 40 -4.54 -14.34 2.87
CA LYS A 40 -4.57 -15.46 1.94
C LYS A 40 -3.20 -16.13 1.99
N ASP A 41 -3.19 -17.36 2.48
CA ASP A 41 -1.98 -18.08 2.85
C ASP A 41 -1.16 -17.25 3.85
N ASP A 42 0.07 -16.86 3.50
CA ASP A 42 0.98 -16.04 4.33
C ASP A 42 1.11 -14.59 3.83
N ALA A 43 0.12 -14.09 3.09
CA ALA A 43 0.13 -12.76 2.50
C ALA A 43 -1.16 -11.99 2.76
N LEU A 44 -1.03 -10.66 2.74
CA LEU A 44 -2.12 -9.71 2.84
C LEU A 44 -2.59 -9.37 1.42
N GLU A 45 -3.80 -9.78 1.05
CA GLU A 45 -4.42 -9.44 -0.23
C GLU A 45 -5.27 -8.19 -0.06
N PHE A 46 -4.95 -7.14 -0.81
CA PHE A 46 -5.76 -5.93 -0.93
C PHE A 46 -6.57 -5.94 -2.22
N THR A 47 -7.80 -5.44 -2.14
CA THR A 47 -8.62 -5.12 -3.30
C THR A 47 -9.05 -3.66 -3.21
N ASN A 48 -8.57 -2.85 -4.15
CA ASN A 48 -8.98 -1.45 -4.24
C ASN A 48 -10.42 -1.34 -4.77
N ARG A 49 -11.24 -0.47 -4.17
CA ARG A 49 -12.64 -0.25 -4.60
C ARG A 49 -12.90 1.14 -5.17
N SER A 50 -11.85 1.95 -5.32
CA SER A 50 -11.97 3.34 -5.72
C SER A 50 -11.89 3.50 -7.24
N PRO A 51 -12.73 4.34 -7.86
CA PRO A 51 -12.63 4.67 -9.27
C PRO A 51 -11.41 5.57 -9.48
N TRP A 52 -10.39 5.05 -10.14
CA TRP A 52 -9.18 5.79 -10.49
C TRP A 52 -9.22 6.25 -11.95
N THR A 53 -8.79 7.48 -12.19
CA THR A 53 -8.68 8.04 -13.54
C THR A 53 -7.41 7.52 -14.25
N ALA A 54 -7.40 7.45 -15.59
CA ALA A 54 -6.28 6.91 -16.37
C ALA A 54 -5.05 7.84 -16.46
N ASP A 55 -5.04 8.96 -15.74
CA ASP A 55 -4.07 10.05 -15.84
C ASP A 55 -2.92 9.94 -14.82
N PHE A 56 -2.70 8.78 -14.19
CA PHE A 56 -1.58 8.55 -13.28
C PHE A 56 -1.07 7.12 -13.37
N ASP A 57 0.04 6.84 -12.68
CA ASP A 57 0.63 5.50 -12.63
C ASP A 57 -0.19 4.55 -11.74
N TRP A 58 -0.85 3.57 -12.36
CA TRP A 58 -1.72 2.61 -11.66
C TRP A 58 -0.96 1.63 -10.79
N THR A 59 0.36 1.50 -10.95
CA THR A 59 1.18 0.67 -10.05
C THR A 59 1.19 1.23 -8.62
N LEU A 60 0.85 2.51 -8.45
CA LEU A 60 0.79 3.16 -7.13
C LEU A 60 -0.49 2.86 -6.35
N ILE A 61 -1.45 2.14 -6.94
CA ILE A 61 -2.69 1.76 -6.28
C ILE A 61 -2.40 0.63 -5.29
N LEU A 62 -2.83 0.80 -4.03
CA LEU A 62 -2.78 -0.29 -3.05
C LEU A 62 -3.77 -1.39 -3.45
N ASP A 63 -3.23 -2.44 -4.07
CA ASP A 63 -3.97 -3.59 -4.61
C ASP A 63 -3.07 -4.82 -4.78
N GLY A 64 -3.64 -6.01 -4.67
CA GLY A 64 -2.95 -7.29 -4.88
C GLY A 64 -2.31 -7.85 -3.61
N MET A 65 -1.32 -8.73 -3.81
CA MET A 65 -0.71 -9.52 -2.73
C MET A 65 0.53 -8.83 -2.16
N TYR A 66 0.59 -8.71 -0.84
CA TYR A 66 1.73 -8.20 -0.11
C TYR A 66 2.21 -9.21 0.93
N LEU A 67 3.53 -9.43 0.98
CA LEU A 67 4.15 -10.13 2.09
C LEU A 67 4.17 -9.21 3.29
N GLU A 68 3.73 -9.70 4.45
CA GLU A 68 3.71 -8.92 5.68
C GLU A 68 4.77 -9.38 6.70
N GLN A 69 5.24 -8.43 7.49
CA GLN A 69 6.09 -8.65 8.65
C GLN A 69 5.57 -7.78 9.79
N ARG A 70 5.21 -8.42 10.90
CA ARG A 70 4.70 -7.74 12.11
C ARG A 70 5.74 -7.83 13.22
N GLY A 71 5.92 -6.74 13.96
CA GLY A 71 6.81 -6.69 15.11
C GLY A 71 6.40 -5.60 16.09
N GLY A 72 5.87 -6.00 17.25
CA GLY A 72 5.34 -5.06 18.24
C GLY A 72 4.25 -4.17 17.64
N ASP A 73 4.46 -2.86 17.70
CA ASP A 73 3.55 -1.85 17.13
C ASP A 73 3.86 -1.52 15.65
N SER A 74 4.74 -2.27 14.99
CA SER A 74 5.13 -2.04 13.59
C SER A 74 4.53 -3.09 12.66
N LEU A 75 4.06 -2.64 11.50
CA LEU A 75 3.63 -3.47 10.38
C LEU A 75 4.38 -3.01 9.13
N LEU A 76 5.18 -3.91 8.56
CA LEU A 76 5.79 -3.76 7.25
C LEU A 76 5.04 -4.66 6.28
N PHE A 77 4.68 -4.15 5.11
CA PHE A 77 4.24 -5.02 4.02
C PHE A 77 4.83 -4.59 2.69
N THR A 78 5.05 -5.57 1.81
CA THR A 78 5.89 -5.42 0.62
C THR A 78 5.31 -6.18 -0.57
N LYS A 79 5.26 -5.53 -1.74
CA LYS A 79 4.87 -6.14 -3.01
C LYS A 79 6.02 -6.02 -3.99
N SER A 80 6.46 -7.16 -4.51
CA SER A 80 7.50 -7.22 -5.54
C SER A 80 6.86 -7.43 -6.91
N TYR A 81 7.35 -6.69 -7.91
CA TYR A 81 6.89 -6.79 -9.30
C TYR A 81 7.74 -7.75 -10.14
N GLY A 82 8.74 -8.42 -9.55
CA GLY A 82 9.59 -9.39 -10.23
C GLY A 82 10.62 -8.78 -11.21
N ASN A 83 10.57 -7.47 -11.43
CA ASN A 83 11.47 -6.71 -12.30
C ASN A 83 12.43 -5.79 -11.53
N GLY A 84 12.57 -6.01 -10.22
CA GLY A 84 13.38 -5.19 -9.31
C GLY A 84 12.64 -4.03 -8.64
N TRP A 85 11.43 -3.68 -9.11
CA TRP A 85 10.57 -2.71 -8.42
C TRP A 85 9.82 -3.34 -7.26
N VAL A 86 9.69 -2.57 -6.18
CA VAL A 86 9.07 -3.01 -4.93
C VAL A 86 8.31 -1.85 -4.29
N ASP A 87 7.07 -2.10 -3.88
CA ASP A 87 6.34 -1.21 -2.98
C ASP A 87 6.60 -1.59 -1.54
N VAL A 88 6.89 -0.61 -0.69
CA VAL A 88 7.19 -0.84 0.73
C VAL A 88 6.36 0.09 1.60
N TYR A 89 5.47 -0.48 2.41
CA TYR A 89 4.68 0.25 3.39
C TYR A 89 5.22 -0.03 4.78
N LYS A 90 5.65 1.02 5.47
CA LYS A 90 6.16 0.96 6.84
C LYS A 90 5.17 1.69 7.76
N LEU A 91 4.33 0.92 8.43
CA LEU A 91 3.32 1.44 9.33
C LEU A 91 3.74 1.26 10.78
N LYS A 92 3.35 2.24 11.60
CA LYS A 92 3.41 2.16 13.05
C LYS A 92 2.02 2.39 13.58
N LYS A 93 1.58 1.53 14.51
CA LYS A 93 0.30 1.70 15.20
C LYS A 93 0.30 3.04 15.93
N VAL A 94 -0.70 3.86 15.65
CA VAL A 94 -0.99 5.08 16.39
C VAL A 94 -1.93 4.69 17.54
N LYS A 95 -1.65 5.20 18.74
CA LYS A 95 -2.43 4.92 19.96
C LYS A 95 -3.74 5.68 19.97
#